data_AF-A0A7W1INZ8-F1
#
_entry.id   AF-A0A7W1INZ8-F1
#
_cell.length_a   1.000
_cell.length_b   1.000
_cell.length_c   1.000
_cell.angle_alpha   90.00
_cell.angle_beta   90.00
_cell.angle_gamma   90.00
#
_symmetry.space_group_name_H-M   'P 1'
#
loop_
_entity.id
_entity.type
_entity.pdbx_description
1 polymer ?
#
loop_
_entity_poly.entity_id
_entity_poly.type
_entity_poly.pdbx_seq_one_letter_code
_entity_poly.pdbx_strand_id
1 'polypeptide(L)'
;MLNRVVQKIPAHIQFLFKLYALNLILFLCIRLIFYFVNKASDVGGVAFSEKLMAFRMGLEFDTAVFCWIAFLPTLIFFISHFSKHKFKNIYVFGFYSFLILQLIYFFVCVANIPYFSQFGNHLNKNALLWSENPGFVIGMIFGNFSYWGYLLLYILIAVVFVKISKRFYKTFKFQIQHEKKMKLVYSIISFVVFAGVITIGARGRTSDRSGLHEGLSI
;
A
#
# COMPACT_ATOMS: atom_id res chain seq x y z
N MET A 1 19.90 -18.49 15.13
CA MET A 1 19.57 -19.32 13.96
C MET A 1 18.86 -18.54 12.84
N LEU A 2 17.91 -17.63 13.16
CA LEU A 2 17.18 -16.78 12.19
C LEU A 2 18.09 -16.02 11.20
N ASN A 3 19.20 -15.44 11.69
CA ASN A 3 20.12 -14.65 10.85
C ASN A 3 20.78 -15.43 9.70
N ARG A 4 20.96 -16.77 9.83
CA ARG A 4 21.55 -17.59 8.75
C ARG A 4 20.56 -17.90 7.63
N VAL A 5 19.25 -17.97 7.94
CA VAL A 5 18.19 -18.21 6.94
C VAL A 5 17.92 -16.94 6.14
N VAL A 6 17.85 -15.79 6.83
CA VAL A 6 17.65 -14.48 6.18
C VAL A 6 18.78 -14.17 5.19
N GLN A 7 20.03 -14.54 5.49
CA GLN A 7 21.17 -14.33 4.57
C GLN A 7 21.08 -15.10 3.24
N LYS A 8 20.26 -16.16 3.14
CA LYS A 8 20.07 -16.91 1.89
C LYS A 8 18.96 -16.33 0.99
N ILE A 9 18.15 -15.41 1.51
CA ILE A 9 17.06 -14.80 0.74
C ILE A 9 17.64 -13.64 -0.09
N PRO A 10 17.34 -13.56 -1.40
CA PRO A 10 17.78 -12.46 -2.26
C PRO A 10 17.43 -11.08 -1.69
N ALA A 11 18.32 -10.11 -1.89
CA ALA A 11 18.17 -8.78 -1.29
C ALA A 11 16.86 -8.07 -1.68
N HIS A 12 16.41 -8.26 -2.93
CA HIS A 12 15.17 -7.67 -3.45
C HIS A 12 13.92 -8.22 -2.77
N ILE A 13 13.90 -9.51 -2.44
CA ILE A 13 12.79 -10.15 -1.73
C ILE A 13 12.69 -9.60 -0.30
N GLN A 14 13.82 -9.50 0.40
CA GLN A 14 13.83 -8.93 1.75
C GLN A 14 13.35 -7.49 1.76
N PHE A 15 13.73 -6.71 0.75
CA PHE A 15 13.31 -5.32 0.61
C PHE A 15 11.80 -5.19 0.38
N LEU A 16 11.25 -5.96 -0.56
CA LEU A 16 9.80 -5.96 -0.84
C LEU A 16 8.99 -6.44 0.36
N PHE A 17 9.45 -7.48 1.08
CA PHE A 17 8.78 -7.96 2.29
C PHE A 17 8.77 -6.91 3.41
N LYS A 18 9.88 -6.18 3.61
CA LYS A 18 9.93 -5.06 4.58
C LYS A 18 8.98 -3.93 4.21
N LEU A 19 8.89 -3.59 2.93
CA LEU A 19 7.92 -2.61 2.44
C LEU A 19 6.49 -3.10 2.64
N TYR A 20 6.20 -4.37 2.35
CA TYR A 20 4.88 -4.96 2.55
C TYR A 20 4.43 -4.89 4.01
N ALA A 21 5.28 -5.35 4.94
CA ALA A 21 4.98 -5.32 6.37
C ALA A 21 4.75 -3.89 6.87
N LEU A 22 5.58 -2.92 6.44
CA LEU A 22 5.38 -1.51 6.79
C LEU A 22 4.03 -0.98 6.28
N ASN A 23 3.66 -1.29 5.04
CA ASN A 23 2.40 -0.84 4.46
C ASN A 23 1.20 -1.43 5.19
N LEU A 24 1.20 -2.73 5.48
CA LEU A 24 0.13 -3.35 6.25
C LEU A 24 -0.04 -2.73 7.63
N ILE A 25 1.04 -2.43 8.33
CA ILE A 25 0.97 -1.77 9.65
C ILE A 25 0.33 -0.38 9.50
N LEU A 26 0.75 0.41 8.52
CA LEU A 26 0.20 1.75 8.31
C LEU A 26 -1.27 1.71 7.86
N PHE A 27 -1.63 0.78 6.97
CA PHE A 27 -3.03 0.55 6.59
C PHE A 27 -3.89 0.15 7.77
N LEU A 28 -3.42 -0.78 8.60
CA LEU A 28 -4.12 -1.18 9.81
C LEU A 28 -4.31 0.01 10.76
N CYS A 29 -3.29 0.86 10.95
CA CYS A 29 -3.41 2.07 11.75
C CYS A 29 -4.49 3.02 11.19
N ILE A 30 -4.48 3.29 9.89
CA ILE A 30 -5.50 4.14 9.23
C ILE A 30 -6.89 3.53 9.42
N ARG A 31 -7.02 2.21 9.23
CA ARG A 31 -8.29 1.48 9.35
C ARG A 31 -8.83 1.47 10.79
N LEU A 32 -7.95 1.36 11.78
CA LEU A 32 -8.32 1.50 13.19
C LEU A 32 -8.86 2.91 13.48
N ILE A 33 -8.17 3.95 12.99
CA ILE A 33 -8.64 5.34 13.14
C ILE A 33 -10.00 5.51 12.44
N PHE A 34 -10.14 5.02 11.20
CA PHE A 34 -11.39 5.03 10.45
C PHE A 34 -12.52 4.40 11.27
N TYR A 35 -12.29 3.21 11.83
CA TYR A 35 -13.26 2.51 12.67
C TYR A 35 -13.63 3.32 13.91
N PHE A 36 -12.66 3.84 14.67
CA PHE A 36 -12.95 4.57 15.90
C PHE A 36 -13.67 5.90 15.68
N VAL A 37 -13.40 6.58 14.56
CA VAL A 37 -14.09 7.81 14.18
C VAL A 37 -15.54 7.52 13.77
N ASN A 38 -15.77 6.46 12.98
CA ASN A 38 -17.08 6.20 12.38
C ASN A 38 -17.94 5.16 13.11
N LYS A 39 -17.42 4.48 14.15
CA LYS A 39 -18.16 3.40 14.86
C LYS A 39 -19.50 3.82 15.43
N ALA A 40 -19.65 5.09 15.83
CA ALA A 40 -20.87 5.61 16.43
C ALA A 40 -22.01 5.78 15.41
N SER A 41 -21.66 6.02 14.15
CA SER A 41 -22.61 6.35 13.09
C SER A 41 -23.26 5.11 12.46
N ASP A 42 -22.59 3.94 12.49
CA ASP A 42 -22.98 2.81 11.62
C ASP A 42 -22.79 1.40 12.23
N VAL A 43 -22.04 1.24 13.33
CA VAL A 43 -21.52 -0.10 13.73
C VAL A 43 -21.86 -0.50 15.18
N GLY A 44 -22.71 0.27 15.86
CA GLY A 44 -23.07 0.07 17.27
C GLY A 44 -23.72 -1.28 17.56
N GLY A 45 -24.62 -1.75 16.69
CA GLY A 45 -25.38 -3.00 16.86
C GLY A 45 -24.77 -4.26 16.22
N VAL A 46 -23.67 -4.12 15.48
CA VAL A 46 -23.07 -5.24 14.71
C VAL A 46 -22.26 -6.17 15.61
N ALA A 47 -22.40 -7.48 15.40
CA ALA A 47 -21.68 -8.51 16.14
C ALA A 47 -20.15 -8.38 16.01
N PHE A 48 -19.41 -8.77 17.04
CA PHE A 48 -17.95 -8.70 17.03
C PHE A 48 -17.31 -9.60 15.95
N SER A 49 -17.92 -10.76 15.66
CA SER A 49 -17.49 -11.66 14.59
C SER A 49 -17.53 -11.00 13.21
N GLU A 50 -18.59 -10.25 12.91
CA GLU A 50 -18.75 -9.52 11.65
C GLU A 50 -17.74 -8.37 11.55
N LYS A 51 -17.48 -7.67 12.66
CA LYS A 51 -16.41 -6.65 12.72
C LYS A 51 -15.05 -7.27 12.39
N LEU A 52 -14.70 -8.41 13.01
CA LEU A 52 -13.46 -9.13 12.70
C LEU A 52 -13.40 -9.56 11.23
N MET A 53 -14.51 -10.03 10.67
CA MET A 53 -14.58 -10.40 9.25
C MET A 53 -14.32 -9.20 8.34
N ALA A 54 -14.90 -8.04 8.65
CA ALA A 54 -14.65 -6.80 7.91
C ALA A 54 -13.18 -6.35 7.99
N PHE A 55 -12.54 -6.47 9.15
CA PHE A 55 -11.10 -6.19 9.29
C PHE A 55 -10.24 -7.18 8.48
N ARG A 56 -10.59 -8.47 8.47
CA ARG A 56 -9.91 -9.46 7.64
C ARG A 56 -10.05 -9.13 6.15
N MET A 57 -11.27 -8.87 5.68
CA MET A 57 -11.52 -8.44 4.29
C MET A 57 -10.72 -7.17 3.95
N GLY A 58 -10.61 -6.26 4.91
CA GLY A 58 -9.76 -5.08 4.83
C GLY A 58 -8.29 -5.41 4.58
N LEU A 59 -7.71 -6.33 5.35
CA LEU A 59 -6.31 -6.76 5.16
C LEU A 59 -6.08 -7.46 3.82
N GLU A 60 -7.07 -8.23 3.33
CA GLU A 60 -7.02 -8.85 2.00
C GLU A 60 -7.00 -7.78 0.90
N PHE A 61 -7.81 -6.73 1.03
CA PHE A 61 -7.80 -5.58 0.12
C PHE A 61 -6.50 -4.77 0.19
N ASP A 62 -6.01 -4.46 1.39
CA ASP A 62 -4.77 -3.72 1.60
C ASP A 62 -3.57 -4.48 0.98
N THR A 63 -3.59 -5.81 1.07
CA THR A 63 -2.61 -6.68 0.41
C THR A 63 -2.72 -6.59 -1.12
N ALA A 64 -3.94 -6.62 -1.66
CA ALA A 64 -4.17 -6.50 -3.09
C ALA A 64 -3.61 -5.20 -3.65
N VAL A 65 -3.92 -4.09 -3.00
CA VAL A 65 -3.47 -2.75 -3.38
C VAL A 65 -1.94 -2.66 -3.33
N PHE A 66 -1.32 -3.14 -2.24
CA PHE A 66 0.13 -3.17 -2.16
C PHE A 66 0.73 -3.95 -3.33
N CYS A 67 0.18 -5.13 -3.64
CA CYS A 67 0.66 -5.95 -4.75
C CYS A 67 0.53 -5.25 -6.11
N TRP A 68 -0.57 -4.52 -6.36
CA TRP A 68 -0.73 -3.69 -7.56
C TRP A 68 0.31 -2.57 -7.63
N ILE A 69 0.53 -1.83 -6.55
CA ILE A 69 1.51 -0.75 -6.49
C ILE A 69 2.95 -1.29 -6.61
N ALA A 70 3.24 -2.44 -6.00
CA ALA A 70 4.55 -3.07 -5.98
C ALA A 70 4.88 -3.84 -7.27
N PHE A 71 3.90 -4.14 -8.12
CA PHE A 71 4.08 -4.89 -9.36
C PHE A 71 5.11 -4.21 -10.29
N LEU A 72 4.89 -2.93 -10.60
CA LEU A 72 5.77 -2.16 -11.49
C LEU A 72 7.20 -2.03 -10.93
N PRO A 73 7.43 -1.65 -9.65
CA PRO A 73 8.76 -1.66 -9.02
C PRO A 73 9.45 -3.02 -9.09
N THR A 74 8.69 -4.11 -8.91
CA THR A 74 9.23 -5.47 -8.95
C THR A 74 9.70 -5.87 -10.35
N LEU A 75 8.92 -5.53 -11.39
CA LEU A 75 9.35 -5.72 -12.78
C LEU A 75 10.64 -4.94 -13.08
N ILE A 76 10.71 -3.69 -12.63
CA ILE A 76 11.87 -2.82 -12.83
C ILE A 76 13.13 -3.39 -12.16
N PHE A 77 13.00 -3.90 -10.92
CA PHE A 77 14.12 -4.53 -10.21
C PHE A 77 14.58 -5.81 -10.90
N PHE A 78 13.66 -6.60 -11.47
CA PHE A 78 14.00 -7.79 -12.22
C PHE A 78 14.77 -7.48 -13.51
N ILE A 79 14.29 -6.53 -14.32
CA ILE A 79 14.97 -6.10 -15.56
C ILE A 79 16.39 -5.58 -15.25
N SER A 80 16.53 -4.82 -14.16
CA SER A 80 17.80 -4.27 -13.72
C SER A 80 18.80 -5.36 -13.27
N HIS A 81 18.31 -6.49 -12.77
CA HIS A 81 19.14 -7.65 -12.39
C HIS A 81 19.79 -8.30 -13.63
N PHE A 82 19.08 -8.48 -14.74
CA PHE A 82 19.69 -9.01 -15.99
C PHE A 82 20.65 -8.03 -16.66
N SER A 83 20.42 -6.73 -16.46
CA SER A 83 21.24 -5.67 -17.05
C SER A 83 22.61 -5.49 -16.36
N LYS A 84 23.07 -6.49 -15.60
CA LYS A 84 24.36 -6.53 -14.88
C LYS A 84 24.60 -5.29 -13.98
N HIS A 85 23.55 -4.72 -13.40
CA HIS A 85 23.61 -3.49 -12.58
C HIS A 85 24.22 -2.28 -13.30
N LYS A 86 24.29 -2.27 -14.65
CA LYS A 86 24.81 -1.11 -15.41
C LYS A 86 24.03 0.17 -15.10
N PHE A 87 22.74 0.04 -14.80
CA PHE A 87 21.85 1.17 -14.58
C PHE A 87 21.41 1.27 -13.11
N LYS A 88 22.31 1.73 -12.23
CA LYS A 88 21.99 2.00 -10.82
C LYS A 88 20.77 2.92 -10.65
N ASN A 89 20.49 3.77 -11.64
CA ASN A 89 19.36 4.70 -11.66
C ASN A 89 18.00 3.99 -11.81
N ILE A 90 17.95 2.77 -12.37
CA ILE A 90 16.69 2.03 -12.55
C ILE A 90 16.10 1.60 -11.20
N TYR A 91 16.93 1.18 -10.24
CA TYR A 91 16.48 0.87 -8.87
C TYR A 91 15.94 2.11 -8.16
N VAL A 92 16.58 3.26 -8.40
CA VAL A 92 16.16 4.54 -7.83
C VAL A 92 14.80 4.93 -8.37
N PHE A 93 14.60 4.82 -9.69
CA PHE A 93 13.33 5.09 -10.32
C PHE A 93 12.22 4.18 -9.79
N GLY A 94 12.42 2.85 -9.79
CA GLY A 94 11.42 1.92 -9.26
C GLY A 94 11.03 2.19 -7.80
N PHE A 95 12.00 2.57 -6.96
CA PHE A 95 11.73 2.93 -5.56
C PHE A 95 10.94 4.23 -5.42
N TYR A 96 11.28 5.29 -6.17
CA TYR A 96 10.54 6.55 -6.09
C TYR A 96 9.15 6.45 -6.71
N SER A 97 8.98 5.69 -7.79
CA SER A 97 7.66 5.37 -8.35
C SER A 97 6.77 4.67 -7.32
N PHE A 98 7.31 3.66 -6.63
CA PHE A 98 6.62 3.00 -5.51
C PHE A 98 6.21 4.00 -4.42
N LEU A 99 7.16 4.82 -3.96
CA LEU A 99 6.91 5.80 -2.90
C LEU A 99 5.76 6.76 -3.26
N ILE A 100 5.79 7.31 -4.48
CA ILE A 100 4.80 8.30 -4.93
C ILE A 100 3.41 7.66 -4.99
N LEU A 101 3.28 6.50 -5.64
CA LEU A 101 1.99 5.79 -5.75
C LEU A 101 1.43 5.42 -4.37
N GLN A 102 2.28 4.95 -3.47
CA GLN A 102 1.86 4.58 -2.12
C GLN A 102 1.43 5.80 -1.29
N LEU A 103 2.11 6.94 -1.43
CA LEU A 103 1.73 8.18 -0.76
C LEU A 103 0.37 8.69 -1.24
N ILE A 104 0.13 8.66 -2.56
CA ILE A 104 -1.19 9.00 -3.14
C ILE A 104 -2.27 8.09 -2.54
N TYR A 105 -2.00 6.80 -2.45
CA TYR A 105 -2.98 5.86 -1.91
C TYR A 105 -3.25 6.11 -0.40
N PHE A 106 -2.23 6.36 0.41
CA PHE A 106 -2.44 6.77 1.81
C PHE A 106 -3.24 8.06 1.96
N PHE A 107 -3.03 9.03 1.05
CA PHE A 107 -3.84 10.25 1.03
C PHE A 107 -5.32 9.92 0.81
N VAL A 108 -5.63 9.07 -0.17
CA VAL A 108 -7.01 8.62 -0.44
C VAL A 108 -7.60 7.91 0.79
N CYS A 109 -6.86 6.99 1.43
CA CYS A 109 -7.36 6.29 2.62
C CYS A 109 -7.66 7.25 3.78
N VAL A 110 -6.80 8.25 4.02
CA VAL A 110 -7.01 9.22 5.09
C VAL A 110 -8.16 10.17 4.75
N ALA A 111 -8.27 10.63 3.50
CA ALA A 111 -9.39 11.44 3.03
C ALA A 111 -10.74 10.71 3.09
N ASN A 112 -10.72 9.38 2.99
CA ASN A 112 -11.91 8.55 3.12
C ASN A 112 -12.55 8.63 4.52
N ILE A 113 -11.76 8.90 5.56
CA ILE A 113 -12.27 8.97 6.95
C ILE A 113 -13.31 10.09 7.13
N PRO A 114 -12.98 11.37 6.87
CA PRO A 114 -13.98 12.44 6.94
C PRO A 114 -15.06 12.32 5.87
N TYR A 115 -14.72 11.81 4.68
CA TYR A 115 -15.70 11.61 3.61
C TYR A 115 -16.80 10.65 4.05
N PHE A 116 -16.43 9.48 4.61
CA PHE A 116 -17.41 8.52 5.12
C PHE A 116 -18.27 9.12 6.24
N SER A 117 -17.65 9.87 7.16
CA SER A 117 -18.38 10.54 8.24
C SER A 117 -19.44 11.53 7.74
N GLN A 118 -19.22 12.14 6.57
CA GLN A 118 -20.13 13.13 6.00
C GLN A 118 -21.20 12.50 5.07
N PHE A 119 -20.81 11.51 4.27
CA PHE A 119 -21.65 10.96 3.19
C PHE A 119 -22.17 9.54 3.45
N GLY A 120 -21.75 8.90 4.54
CA GLY A 120 -22.15 7.53 4.92
C GLY A 120 -21.70 6.46 3.92
N ASN A 121 -20.79 6.80 3.00
CA ASN A 121 -20.28 5.92 1.96
C ASN A 121 -18.79 6.18 1.79
N HIS A 122 -18.03 5.15 1.39
CA HIS A 122 -16.64 5.38 1.04
C HIS A 122 -16.52 6.17 -0.26
N LEU A 123 -15.36 6.80 -0.44
CA LEU A 123 -14.98 7.49 -1.66
C LEU A 123 -15.25 6.60 -2.88
N ASN A 124 -16.00 7.14 -3.84
CA ASN A 124 -16.37 6.45 -5.06
C ASN A 124 -16.48 7.46 -6.21
N LYS A 125 -17.02 7.04 -7.36
CA LYS A 125 -17.22 7.89 -8.53
C LYS A 125 -18.07 9.14 -8.23
N ASN A 126 -18.95 9.10 -7.23
CA ASN A 126 -19.77 10.27 -6.84
C ASN A 126 -18.91 11.40 -6.28
N ALA A 127 -17.73 11.12 -5.73
CA ALA A 127 -16.78 12.15 -5.33
C ALA A 127 -16.29 12.98 -6.54
N LEU A 128 -16.27 12.38 -7.73
CA LEU A 128 -15.88 13.06 -8.96
C LEU A 128 -17.01 13.91 -9.56
N LEU A 129 -18.27 13.75 -9.15
CA LEU A 129 -19.36 14.64 -9.60
C LEU A 129 -19.13 16.09 -9.15
N TRP A 130 -18.40 16.28 -8.06
CA TRP A 130 -18.01 17.60 -7.57
C TRP A 130 -16.77 18.17 -8.30
N SER A 131 -16.21 17.45 -9.28
CA SER A 131 -15.07 17.95 -10.08
C SER A 131 -15.42 19.15 -10.95
N GLU A 132 -16.71 19.35 -11.25
CA GLU A 132 -17.21 20.53 -11.98
C GLU A 132 -17.16 21.80 -11.12
N ASN A 133 -17.10 21.67 -9.78
CA ASN A 133 -16.98 22.79 -8.84
C ASN A 133 -15.85 22.56 -7.83
N PRO A 134 -14.59 22.42 -8.28
CA PRO A 134 -13.48 22.07 -7.41
C PRO A 134 -13.17 23.18 -6.40
N GLY A 135 -13.42 24.45 -6.76
CA GLY A 135 -13.22 25.60 -5.86
C GLY A 135 -14.13 25.54 -4.62
N PHE A 136 -15.37 25.08 -4.76
CA PHE A 136 -16.28 24.90 -3.64
C PHE A 136 -15.80 23.79 -2.68
N VAL A 137 -15.37 22.64 -3.23
CA VAL A 137 -14.85 21.52 -2.44
C VAL A 137 -13.55 21.90 -1.72
N ILE A 138 -12.62 22.55 -2.40
CA ILE A 138 -11.38 23.05 -1.82
C ILE A 138 -11.70 24.08 -0.72
N GLY A 139 -12.61 25.02 -0.97
CA GLY A 139 -13.07 25.98 0.03
C GLY A 139 -13.68 25.31 1.26
N MET A 140 -14.45 24.24 1.08
CA MET A 140 -15.02 23.45 2.18
C MET A 140 -13.92 22.73 2.98
N ILE A 141 -12.93 22.13 2.30
CA ILE A 141 -11.83 21.41 2.95
C ILE A 141 -10.98 22.37 3.80
N PHE A 142 -10.58 23.51 3.24
CA PHE A 142 -9.73 24.47 3.95
C PHE A 142 -10.50 25.33 4.96
N GLY A 143 -11.80 25.55 4.74
CA GLY A 143 -12.67 26.32 5.63
C GLY A 143 -13.08 25.57 6.90
N ASN A 144 -13.05 24.24 6.90
CA ASN A 144 -13.49 23.44 8.05
C ASN A 144 -12.28 22.90 8.82
N PHE A 145 -12.03 23.45 10.01
CA PHE A 145 -10.87 23.12 10.85
C PHE A 145 -10.78 21.63 11.21
N SER A 146 -11.92 20.92 11.27
CA SER A 146 -11.96 19.47 11.50
C SER A 146 -11.16 18.69 10.44
N TYR A 147 -11.11 19.17 9.19
CA TYR A 147 -10.37 18.51 8.11
C TYR A 147 -8.85 18.65 8.22
N TRP A 148 -8.38 19.67 8.93
CA TRP A 148 -6.94 19.88 9.14
C TRP A 148 -6.32 18.79 10.01
N GLY A 149 -7.10 18.21 10.94
CA GLY A 149 -6.65 17.07 11.75
C GLY A 149 -6.31 15.85 10.88
N TYR A 150 -7.13 15.56 9.86
CA TYR A 150 -6.86 14.45 8.92
C TYR A 150 -5.69 14.75 7.99
N LEU A 151 -5.50 16.02 7.59
CA LEU A 151 -4.32 16.42 6.82
C LEU A 151 -3.03 16.24 7.64
N LEU A 152 -3.04 16.61 8.92
CA LEU A 152 -1.93 16.37 9.84
C LEU A 152 -1.65 14.88 10.01
N LEU A 153 -2.70 14.05 10.15
CA LEU A 153 -2.58 12.59 10.20
C LEU A 153 -1.91 12.03 8.94
N TYR A 154 -2.33 12.48 7.76
CA TYR A 154 -1.69 12.09 6.50
C TYR A 154 -0.20 12.47 6.48
N ILE A 155 0.15 13.71 6.85
CA ILE A 155 1.55 14.16 6.91
C ILE A 155 2.37 13.28 7.86
N LEU A 156 1.84 12.93 9.03
CA LEU A 156 2.52 12.05 9.98
C LEU A 156 2.80 10.68 9.37
N ILE A 157 1.80 10.06 8.75
CA ILE A 157 1.93 8.76 8.08
C ILE A 157 2.94 8.85 6.93
N ALA A 158 2.86 9.89 6.10
CA ALA A 158 3.77 10.12 4.99
C ALA A 158 5.22 10.26 5.46
N VAL A 159 5.47 11.03 6.53
CA VAL A 159 6.81 11.22 7.10
C VAL A 159 7.36 9.91 7.64
N VAL A 160 6.56 9.15 8.41
CA VAL A 160 6.96 7.85 8.96
C VAL A 160 7.28 6.87 7.81
N PHE A 161 6.38 6.76 6.84
CA PHE A 161 6.53 5.89 5.69
C PHE A 161 7.78 6.22 4.88
N VAL A 162 8.00 7.48 4.53
CA VAL A 162 9.17 7.91 3.75
C VAL A 162 10.47 7.69 4.51
N LYS A 163 10.54 8.02 5.81
CA LYS A 163 11.74 7.82 6.63
C LYS A 163 12.13 6.35 6.71
N ILE A 164 11.17 5.47 7.02
CA ILE A 164 11.43 4.02 7.17
C ILE A 164 11.74 3.39 5.81
N SER A 165 10.97 3.70 4.76
CA SER A 165 11.21 3.19 3.40
C SER A 165 12.58 3.60 2.87
N LYS A 166 13.02 4.85 3.09
CA LYS A 166 14.37 5.30 2.73
C LYS A 166 15.45 4.55 3.51
N ARG A 167 15.22 4.23 4.79
CA ARG A 167 16.14 3.39 5.58
C ARG A 167 16.26 1.99 4.99
N PHE A 168 15.14 1.36 4.64
CA PHE A 168 15.13 0.05 3.98
C PHE A 168 15.84 0.09 2.62
N TYR A 169 15.62 1.14 1.83
CA TYR A 169 16.25 1.29 0.52
C TYR A 169 17.77 1.46 0.61
N LYS A 170 18.27 2.20 1.62
CA LYS A 170 19.72 2.31 1.88
C LYS A 170 20.34 0.93 2.19
N THR A 171 19.69 0.15 3.05
CA THR A 171 20.14 -1.23 3.35
C THR A 171 20.11 -2.12 2.12
N PHE A 172 19.03 -2.05 1.34
CA PHE A 172 18.87 -2.81 0.10
C PHE A 172 19.96 -2.47 -0.93
N LYS A 173 20.26 -1.18 -1.13
CA LYS A 173 21.31 -0.72 -2.04
C LYS A 173 22.67 -1.28 -1.64
N PHE A 174 23.00 -1.27 -0.35
CA PHE A 174 24.23 -1.86 0.16
C PHE A 174 24.26 -3.38 -0.07
N GLN A 175 23.17 -4.10 0.22
CA GLN A 175 23.08 -5.54 0.02
C GLN A 175 23.26 -5.94 -1.45
N ILE A 176 22.58 -5.28 -2.39
CA ILE A 176 22.71 -5.57 -3.83
C ILE A 176 24.14 -5.37 -4.34
N GLN A 177 24.87 -4.37 -3.82
CA GLN A 177 26.26 -4.12 -4.25
C GLN A 177 27.22 -5.23 -3.84
N HIS A 178 26.92 -5.93 -2.74
CA HIS A 178 27.76 -7.01 -2.19
C HIS A 178 27.16 -8.40 -2.44
N GLU A 179 26.03 -8.50 -3.14
CA GLU A 179 25.36 -9.76 -3.44
C GLU A 179 26.18 -10.56 -4.47
N LYS A 180 26.51 -11.82 -4.14
CA LYS A 180 27.14 -12.71 -5.12
C LYS A 180 26.18 -12.97 -6.27
N LYS A 181 26.68 -12.93 -7.50
CA LYS A 181 25.87 -13.20 -8.69
C LYS A 181 25.21 -14.57 -8.58
N MET A 182 23.88 -14.60 -8.58
CA MET A 182 23.11 -15.83 -8.71
C MET A 182 23.20 -16.34 -10.15
N LYS A 183 23.14 -17.67 -10.34
CA LYS A 183 23.03 -18.23 -11.69
C LYS A 183 21.68 -17.79 -12.29
N LEU A 184 21.66 -17.53 -13.60
CA LEU A 184 20.50 -17.05 -14.36
C LEU A 184 19.22 -17.85 -14.05
N VAL A 185 19.34 -19.18 -14.00
CA VAL A 185 18.22 -20.10 -13.73
C VAL A 185 17.56 -19.80 -12.37
N TYR A 186 18.34 -19.58 -11.31
CA TYR A 186 17.78 -19.26 -9.99
C TYR A 186 17.15 -17.87 -9.96
N SER A 187 17.66 -16.91 -10.72
CA SER A 187 17.07 -15.57 -10.84
C SER A 187 15.69 -15.64 -11.53
N ILE A 188 15.59 -16.39 -12.63
CA ILE A 188 14.31 -16.61 -13.34
C ILE A 188 13.30 -17.32 -12.43
N ILE A 189 13.70 -18.41 -11.76
CA ILE A 189 12.82 -19.12 -10.83
C ILE A 189 12.33 -18.18 -9.72
N SER A 190 13.24 -17.41 -9.11
CA SER A 190 12.88 -16.49 -8.03
C SER A 190 11.84 -15.46 -8.49
N PHE A 191 11.95 -14.96 -9.72
CA PHE A 191 11.00 -14.02 -10.28
C PHE A 191 9.67 -14.65 -10.62
N VAL A 192 9.64 -15.84 -11.25
CA VAL A 192 8.37 -16.51 -11.56
C VAL A 192 7.59 -16.77 -10.27
N VAL A 193 8.27 -17.25 -9.22
CA VAL A 193 7.66 -17.44 -7.90
C VAL A 193 7.16 -16.11 -7.32
N PHE A 194 7.98 -15.06 -7.34
CA PHE A 194 7.61 -13.78 -6.74
C PHE A 194 6.51 -13.05 -7.52
N ALA A 195 6.54 -13.10 -8.84
CA ALA A 195 5.49 -12.60 -9.71
C ALA A 195 4.19 -13.37 -9.44
N GLY A 196 4.25 -14.70 -9.31
CA GLY A 196 3.10 -15.52 -8.90
C GLY A 196 2.53 -15.11 -7.54
N VAL A 197 3.39 -14.86 -6.54
CA VAL A 197 2.94 -14.39 -5.22
C VAL A 197 2.31 -13.00 -5.31
N ILE A 198 2.89 -12.07 -6.07
CA ILE A 198 2.32 -10.72 -6.26
C ILE A 198 0.99 -10.79 -7.01
N THR A 199 0.84 -11.62 -8.05
CA THR A 199 -0.42 -11.73 -8.79
C THR A 199 -1.53 -12.40 -7.97
N ILE A 200 -1.19 -13.43 -7.19
CA ILE A 200 -2.11 -14.04 -6.23
C ILE A 200 -2.51 -13.02 -5.17
N GLY A 201 -1.55 -12.26 -4.63
CA GLY A 201 -1.81 -11.20 -3.68
C GLY A 201 -2.68 -10.09 -4.27
N ALA A 202 -2.41 -9.67 -5.51
CA ALA A 202 -3.16 -8.65 -6.24
C ALA A 202 -4.61 -9.06 -6.54
N ARG A 203 -4.91 -10.36 -6.59
CA ARG A 203 -6.29 -10.86 -6.65
C ARG A 203 -7.09 -10.47 -5.40
N GLY A 204 -6.41 -10.31 -4.26
CA GLY A 204 -6.98 -9.75 -3.02
C GLY A 204 -8.11 -10.57 -2.40
N ARG A 205 -8.33 -11.82 -2.85
CA ARG A 205 -9.52 -12.60 -2.51
C ARG A 205 -9.22 -14.09 -2.47
N THR A 206 -9.68 -14.74 -1.39
CA THR A 206 -9.64 -16.21 -1.21
C THR A 206 -11.02 -16.86 -1.23
N SER A 207 -12.11 -16.09 -1.27
CA SER A 207 -13.49 -16.58 -1.22
C SER A 207 -14.36 -15.96 -2.31
N ASP A 208 -15.18 -16.78 -2.96
CA ASP A 208 -16.12 -16.38 -4.00
C ASP A 208 -17.45 -15.88 -3.39
N ARG A 209 -17.60 -14.56 -3.20
CA ARG A 209 -18.92 -13.92 -3.19
C ARG A 209 -18.90 -12.56 -3.90
N SER A 210 -19.77 -12.46 -4.89
CA SER A 210 -20.21 -11.32 -5.73
C SER A 210 -19.14 -10.38 -6.29
N GLY A 211 -19.20 -10.19 -7.61
CA GLY A 211 -18.25 -9.39 -8.39
C GLY A 211 -18.04 -7.97 -7.85
N LEU A 212 -16.92 -7.37 -8.27
CA LEU A 212 -16.73 -5.92 -8.25
C LEU A 212 -17.81 -5.28 -9.14
N HIS A 213 -19.06 -5.28 -8.69
CA HIS A 213 -20.06 -4.38 -9.23
C HIS A 213 -19.62 -2.99 -8.78
N GLU A 214 -19.43 -2.10 -9.75
CA GLU A 214 -18.94 -0.72 -9.58
C GLU A 214 -19.87 0.19 -8.74
N GLY A 215 -20.87 -0.39 -8.06
CA GLY A 215 -21.89 0.30 -7.28
C GLY A 215 -21.62 0.41 -5.78
N LEU A 216 -20.56 -0.19 -5.23
CA LEU A 216 -20.26 -0.11 -3.79
C LEU A 216 -18.77 0.09 -3.54
N SER A 217 -18.39 1.36 -3.32
CA SER A 217 -17.21 1.85 -2.57
C SER A 217 -15.81 1.39 -2.97
N ILE A 218 -14.89 2.35 -3.16
CA ILE A 218 -13.42 2.14 -3.16
C ILE A 218 -12.93 1.97 -1.72
#